data_AF-A0A7Z9LZP8-F1
#
_entry.id   AF-A0A7Z9LZP8-F1
#
_cell.length_a   1.000
_cell.length_b   1.000
_cell.length_c   1.000
_cell.angle_alpha   90.00
_cell.angle_beta   90.00
_cell.angle_gamma   90.00
#
_symmetry.space_group_name_H-M   'P 1'
#
loop_
_entity.id
_entity.type
_entity.pdbx_description
1 polymer ?
#
loop_
_entity_poly.entity_id
_entity_poly.type
_entity_poly.pdbx_seq_one_letter_code
_entity_poly.pdbx_strand_id
1 'polypeptide(L)'
;MAQGGMAAVMTNGDSFESHINDTLAVGMGLCDPSVVKQVVTGGPEAIEHLLALGAEFDKTTDGELDCSREGGHRHARVVHANGDATGRE
;
A
#
# COMPACT_ATOMS: atom_id res chain seq x y z
N MET A 1 12.05 13.64 2.67
CA MET A 1 10.90 13.79 1.76
C MET A 1 10.12 12.49 1.86
N ALA A 2 8.87 12.54 2.30
CA ALA A 2 7.96 11.42 2.07
C ALA A 2 7.43 11.64 0.65
N GLN A 3 7.79 10.78 -0.30
CA GLN A 3 6.98 10.63 -1.50
C GLN A 3 5.69 10.00 -0.98
N GLY A 4 4.61 10.77 -0.93
CA GLY A 4 3.41 10.43 -0.16
C GLY A 4 2.71 9.21 -0.74
N GLY A 5 2.51 8.17 0.05
CA GLY A 5 1.76 7.00 -0.37
C GLY A 5 1.42 6.08 0.81
N MET A 6 0.34 5.33 0.69
CA MET A 6 -0.08 4.33 1.69
C MET A 6 -0.01 2.93 1.09
N ALA A 7 0.75 2.04 1.71
CA ALA A 7 0.84 0.65 1.29
C ALA A 7 -0.37 -0.16 1.82
N ALA A 8 -1.19 -0.70 0.93
CA ALA A 8 -2.32 -1.57 1.27
C ALA A 8 -2.57 -2.62 0.18
N VAL A 9 -2.98 -3.81 0.58
CA VAL A 9 -3.31 -4.90 -0.36
C VAL A 9 -4.69 -4.62 -0.97
N MET A 10 -4.72 -3.85 -2.06
CA MET A 10 -5.96 -3.39 -2.70
C MET A 10 -6.28 -4.10 -4.03
N THR A 11 -5.34 -4.90 -4.56
CA THR A 11 -5.49 -5.51 -5.89
C THR A 11 -5.52 -7.03 -5.81
N ASN A 12 -6.25 -7.66 -6.74
CA ASN A 12 -6.38 -9.13 -6.81
C ASN A 12 -5.04 -9.86 -7.07
N GLY A 13 -4.02 -9.16 -7.56
CA GLY A 13 -2.69 -9.71 -7.83
C GLY A 13 -1.76 -9.72 -6.63
N ASP A 14 -2.20 -9.24 -5.47
CA ASP A 14 -1.42 -9.10 -4.25
C ASP A 14 -2.04 -9.90 -3.09
N SER A 15 -1.29 -10.12 -2.01
CA SER A 15 -1.76 -10.83 -0.82
C SER A 15 -1.18 -10.26 0.47
N PHE A 16 -1.92 -10.41 1.57
CA PHE A 16 -1.44 -10.03 2.90
C PHE A 16 -0.17 -10.79 3.29
N GLU A 17 -0.08 -12.07 2.95
CA GLU A 17 1.12 -12.87 3.20
C GLU A 17 2.35 -12.29 2.48
N SER A 18 2.19 -11.92 1.20
CA SER A 18 3.25 -11.27 0.43
C SER A 18 3.68 -9.95 1.07
N HIS A 19 2.72 -9.12 1.49
CA HIS A 19 3.02 -7.85 2.17
C HIS A 19 3.76 -8.06 3.50
N ILE A 20 3.27 -8.96 4.35
CA ILE A 20 3.90 -9.27 5.65
C ILE A 20 5.34 -9.72 5.41
N ASN A 21 5.57 -10.60 4.44
CA ASN A 21 6.91 -11.09 4.10
C ASN A 21 7.82 -9.98 3.56
N ASP A 22 7.29 -9.04 2.77
CA ASP A 22 8.03 -7.85 2.33
C ASP A 22 8.45 -7.00 3.55
N THR A 23 7.51 -6.70 4.45
CA THR A 23 7.75 -5.88 5.65
C THR A 23 8.77 -6.52 6.60
N LEU A 24 8.65 -7.83 6.86
CA LEU A 24 9.58 -8.55 7.73
C LEU A 24 10.98 -8.64 7.13
N ALA A 25 11.09 -8.80 5.80
CA ALA A 25 12.37 -8.86 5.11
C ALA A 25 13.16 -7.55 5.24
N VAL A 26 12.50 -6.39 5.09
CA VAL A 26 13.15 -5.08 5.26
C VAL A 26 13.39 -4.73 6.73
N GLY A 27 12.57 -5.25 7.64
CA GLY A 27 12.66 -4.98 9.08
C GLY A 27 13.88 -5.59 9.79
N MET A 28 14.67 -6.42 9.10
CA MET A 28 15.91 -7.04 9.61
C MET A 28 15.77 -7.67 11.01
N GLY A 29 14.62 -8.30 11.29
CA GLY A 29 14.32 -8.96 12.56
C GLY A 29 13.93 -8.04 13.72
N LEU A 30 13.78 -6.74 13.48
CA LEU A 30 13.35 -5.76 14.49
C LEU A 30 11.83 -5.60 14.58
N CYS A 31 11.10 -6.15 13.61
CA CYS A 31 9.64 -6.12 13.60
C CYS A 31 9.05 -7.18 14.53
N ASP A 32 7.97 -6.82 15.23
CA ASP A 32 7.07 -7.79 15.84
C ASP A 32 6.12 -8.36 14.76
N PRO A 33 6.16 -9.67 14.45
CA PRO A 33 5.33 -10.25 13.40
C PRO A 33 3.82 -10.11 13.66
N SER A 34 3.39 -10.08 14.93
CA SER A 34 1.98 -9.92 15.28
C SER A 34 1.48 -8.52 14.95
N VAL A 35 2.29 -7.50 15.23
CA VAL A 35 2.00 -6.09 14.91
C VAL A 35 2.01 -5.89 13.40
N VAL A 36 3.03 -6.42 12.70
CA VAL A 36 3.09 -6.36 11.22
C VAL A 36 1.83 -6.95 10.60
N LYS A 37 1.42 -8.14 11.07
CA LYS A 37 0.20 -8.78 10.58
C LYS A 37 -1.02 -7.88 10.79
N GLN A 38 -1.22 -7.34 11.99
CA GLN A 38 -2.36 -6.48 12.31
C GLN A 38 -2.41 -5.23 11.41
N VAL A 39 -1.28 -4.52 11.29
CA VAL A 39 -1.18 -3.31 10.47
C VAL A 39 -1.45 -3.63 9.00
N VAL A 40 -0.81 -4.66 8.45
CA VAL A 40 -0.99 -5.06 7.05
C VAL A 40 -2.43 -5.44 6.75
N THR A 41 -3.06 -6.26 7.61
CA THR A 41 -4.45 -6.71 7.37
C THR A 41 -5.48 -5.60 7.56
N GLY A 42 -5.16 -4.58 8.36
CA GLY A 42 -6.01 -3.39 8.53
C GLY A 42 -5.87 -2.35 7.42
N GLY A 43 -4.89 -2.49 6.53
CA GLY A 43 -4.62 -1.54 5.45
C GLY A 43 -5.84 -1.24 4.56
N PRO A 44 -6.54 -2.25 4.02
CA PRO A 44 -7.70 -2.01 3.16
C PRO A 44 -8.84 -1.25 3.83
N GLU A 45 -9.20 -1.63 5.06
CA GLU A 45 -10.21 -0.93 5.86
C GLU A 45 -9.81 0.53 6.11
N ALA A 46 -8.53 0.80 6.37
CA ALA A 46 -8.03 2.16 6.53
C ALA A 46 -8.18 2.99 5.24
N ILE A 47 -7.90 2.41 4.06
CA ILE A 47 -8.11 3.08 2.77
C ILE A 47 -9.60 3.37 2.53
N GLU A 48 -10.47 2.40 2.77
CA GLU A 48 -11.92 2.58 2.64
C GLU A 48 -12.45 3.68 3.58
N HIS A 49 -11.96 3.71 4.82
CA HIS A 49 -12.31 4.75 5.77
C HIS A 49 -11.85 6.14 5.30
N LEU A 50 -10.63 6.25 4.76
CA LEU A 50 -10.13 7.51 4.22
C LEU A 50 -10.97 7.97 3.02
N LEU A 51 -11.33 7.06 2.10
CA LEU A 51 -12.24 7.34 0.99
C LEU A 51 -13.60 7.83 1.49
N ALA A 52 -14.16 7.20 2.54
CA ALA A 52 -15.43 7.59 3.15
C ALA A 52 -15.36 8.98 3.81
N LEU A 53 -14.20 9.39 4.30
CA LEU A 53 -13.94 10.73 4.83
C LEU A 53 -13.68 11.78 3.74
N GLY A 54 -13.66 11.38 2.46
CA GLY A 54 -13.45 12.27 1.32
C GLY A 54 -12.00 12.39 0.86
N ALA A 55 -11.11 11.49 1.26
CA ALA A 55 -9.80 11.40 0.64
C ALA A 55 -9.94 10.98 -0.83
N GLU A 56 -9.12 11.59 -1.69
CA GLU A 56 -9.07 11.26 -3.11
C GLU A 56 -7.73 10.56 -3.41
N PHE A 57 -7.81 9.31 -3.85
CA PHE A 57 -6.66 8.54 -4.33
C PHE A 57 -6.67 8.47 -5.85
N ASP A 58 -5.48 8.37 -6.43
CA ASP A 58 -5.28 8.23 -7.86
C ASP A 58 -5.91 6.92 -8.35
N LYS A 59 -6.51 6.98 -9.55
CA LYS A 59 -7.22 5.87 -10.17
C LYS A 59 -6.77 5.64 -11.60
N THR A 60 -6.79 4.39 -12.02
CA THR A 60 -6.58 3.98 -13.41
C THR A 60 -7.75 4.44 -14.29
N THR A 61 -7.60 4.32 -15.62
CA THR A 61 -8.69 4.61 -16.57
C THR A 61 -9.93 3.76 -16.35
N ASP A 62 -9.77 2.59 -15.72
CA ASP A 62 -10.86 1.65 -15.44
C ASP A 62 -11.55 1.94 -14.09
N GLY A 63 -11.06 2.93 -13.34
CA GLY A 63 -11.64 3.38 -12.06
C GLY A 63 -11.10 2.66 -10.82
N GLU A 64 -10.17 1.73 -11.00
CA GLU A 64 -9.44 1.05 -9.92
C GLU A 64 -8.38 1.96 -9.31
N LEU A 65 -7.94 1.69 -8.07
CA LEU A 65 -6.84 2.45 -7.46
C LEU A 65 -5.54 2.26 -8.26
N ASP A 66 -4.88 3.37 -8.60
CA ASP A 66 -3.58 3.35 -9.29
C ASP A 66 -2.47 3.11 -8.27
N CYS A 67 -2.12 1.84 -8.09
CA CYS A 67 -1.07 1.44 -7.15
C CYS A 67 0.30 1.44 -7.83
N SER A 68 1.29 2.04 -7.18
CA SER A 68 2.70 1.92 -7.59
C SER A 68 3.43 0.84 -6.79
N ARG A 69 4.59 0.41 -7.29
CA ARG A 69 5.50 -0.51 -6.60
C ARG A 69 6.73 0.26 -6.13
N GLU A 70 6.86 0.41 -4.82
CA GLU A 70 8.00 1.09 -4.19
C GLU A 70 9.01 0.09 -3.61
N GLY A 71 10.17 0.59 -3.21
CA GLY A 71 11.28 -0.21 -2.70
C GLY A 71 10.88 -1.12 -1.54
N GLY A 72 11.31 -2.38 -1.59
CA GLY A 72 10.95 -3.39 -0.59
C GLY A 72 9.66 -4.17 -0.90
N HIS A 73 8.84 -3.72 -1.86
CA HIS A 73 7.62 -4.42 -2.24
C HIS A 73 7.78 -5.32 -3.48
N ARG A 74 7.21 -6.53 -3.39
CA ARG A 74 7.08 -7.47 -4.50
C ARG A 74 5.93 -7.11 -5.44
N HIS A 75 4.85 -6.51 -4.93
CA HIS A 75 3.66 -6.10 -5.68
C HIS A 75 3.45 -4.59 -5.64
N ALA A 76 2.76 -4.06 -6.66
CA ALA A 76 2.30 -2.68 -6.67
C ALA A 76 1.13 -2.54 -5.69
N ARG A 77 1.35 -1.80 -4.60
CA ARG A 77 0.43 -1.73 -3.47
C ARG A 77 0.42 -0.38 -2.76
N VAL A 78 1.19 0.59 -3.25
CA VAL A 78 1.24 1.93 -2.67
C VAL A 78 0.26 2.80 -3.43
N VAL A 79 -0.76 3.32 -2.74
CA VAL A 79 -1.73 4.27 -3.30
C VAL A 79 -1.28 5.70 -3.04
N HIS A 80 -1.45 6.56 -4.04
CA HIS A 80 -1.07 7.97 -4.01
C HIS A 80 -2.32 8.84 -4.10
N ALA A 81 -2.21 10.09 -3.68
CA ALA A 81 -3.28 11.08 -3.76
C ALA A 81 -2.81 12.27 -4.60
N ASN A 82 -3.70 12.84 -5.41
CA ASN A 82 -3.47 14.08 -6.17
C ASN A 82 -2.31 14.03 -7.18
N GLY A 83 -2.07 12.89 -7.84
CA GLY A 83 -1.05 12.76 -8.88
C GLY A 83 0.38 12.65 -8.34
N ASP A 84 0.56 12.36 -7.04
CA ASP A 84 1.87 12.11 -6.41
C ASP A 84 2.52 10.80 -6.89
N ALA A 85 1.83 10.01 -7.73
CA ALA A 85 2.34 8.80 -8.38
C ALA A 85 3.46 9.07 -9.42
N THR A 86 4.34 10.06 -9.22
CA THR A 86 5.31 10.55 -10.23
C THR A 86 6.40 9.54 -10.64
N GLY A 87 6.29 8.25 -10.29
CA GLY A 87 7.23 7.19 -10.65
C GLY A 87 7.11 6.66 -12.09
N ARG A 88 6.74 7.51 -13.07
CA ARG A 88 6.84 7.17 -14.50
C ARG A 88 8.26 7.45 -14.99
N GLU A 89 9.15 6.48 -14.82
CA GLU A 89 10.43 6.37 -15.56
C GLU A 89 10.91 4.92 -15.67
#